data_AF-A0A6P3QUK5-F1
#
_entry.id   AF-A0A6P3QUK5-F1
#
_cell.length_a   1.000
_cell.length_b   1.000
_cell.length_c   1.000
_cell.angle_alpha   90.00
_cell.angle_beta   90.00
_cell.angle_gamma   90.00
#
_symmetry.space_group_name_H-M   'P 1'
#
loop_
_entity.id
_entity.type
_entity.pdbx_description
1 polymer ?
#
loop_
_entity_poly.entity_id
_entity_poly.type
_entity_poly.pdbx_seq_one_letter_code
_entity_poly.pdbx_strand_id
1 'polypeptide(L)'
;MRPRLLAFQASCAPVPSTPDGCPRDQAPRCLRAYAGLVGTAVTPNYVDNVSARVAPWCHCGVSGNRREECEAFRGLFTRNHCLDGAIQAFDSVWPLVLQDQPNSLQDLEHSLLQVSSADRPLEGCSVLTLLLVLALQPQL
;
A
#
# COMPACT_ATOMS: atom_id res chain seq x y z
N MET A 1 1.76 11.56 -5.49
CA MET A 1 2.99 10.75 -5.44
C MET A 1 3.41 10.42 -4.00
N ARG A 2 3.90 11.42 -3.25
CA ARG A 2 4.45 11.23 -1.89
C ARG A 2 3.50 10.53 -0.91
N PRO A 3 2.18 10.82 -0.86
CA PRO A 3 1.27 10.11 0.05
C PRO A 3 1.15 8.61 -0.26
N ARG A 4 1.09 8.24 -1.54
CA ARG A 4 0.95 6.84 -1.97
C ARG A 4 2.19 6.01 -1.68
N LEU A 5 3.38 6.59 -1.90
CA LEU A 5 4.64 5.93 -1.55
C LEU A 5 4.79 5.72 -0.04
N LEU A 6 4.40 6.71 0.78
CA LEU A 6 4.42 6.58 2.24
C LEU A 6 3.43 5.50 2.72
N ALA A 7 2.23 5.45 2.13
CA ALA A 7 1.25 4.41 2.43
C ALA A 7 1.77 3.01 2.10
N PHE A 8 2.46 2.85 0.96
CA PHE A 8 3.13 1.61 0.60
C PHE A 8 4.21 1.22 1.60
N GLN A 9 5.11 2.15 1.95
CA GLN A 9 6.18 1.91 2.92
C GLN A 9 5.63 1.49 4.28
N ALA A 10 4.56 2.12 4.76
CA ALA A 10 3.94 1.77 6.04
C ALA A 10 3.22 0.42 5.97
N SER A 11 2.50 0.15 4.89
CA SER A 11 1.66 -1.04 4.77
C SER A 11 2.46 -2.30 4.47
N CYS A 12 3.60 -2.18 3.79
CA CYS A 12 4.47 -3.29 3.38
C CYS A 12 5.78 -3.32 4.16
N ALA A 13 5.90 -2.59 5.28
CA ALA A 13 7.08 -2.65 6.12
C ALA A 13 7.26 -4.07 6.68
N PRO A 14 8.47 -4.64 6.64
CA PRO A 14 8.75 -5.92 7.28
C PRO A 14 8.57 -5.80 8.80
N VAL A 15 8.05 -6.87 9.41
CA VAL A 15 7.77 -6.92 10.85
C VAL A 15 8.64 -8.00 11.49
N PRO A 16 9.25 -7.76 12.67
CA PRO A 16 10.16 -8.71 13.31
C PRO A 16 9.56 -10.10 13.57
N SER A 17 8.24 -10.18 13.77
CA SER A 17 7.52 -11.44 14.03
C SER A 17 7.42 -12.34 12.80
N THR A 18 7.57 -11.79 11.59
CA THR A 18 7.43 -12.51 10.32
C THR A 18 8.54 -12.07 9.38
N PRO A 19 9.80 -12.51 9.60
CA PRO A 19 10.94 -12.07 8.79
C PRO A 19 10.80 -12.47 7.31
N ASP A 20 10.12 -13.61 7.05
CA ASP A 20 9.95 -14.18 5.71
C ASP A 20 8.60 -13.81 5.06
N GLY A 21 7.83 -12.85 5.60
CA GLY A 21 6.51 -12.51 5.04
C GLY A 21 5.78 -11.37 5.75
N CYS A 22 4.48 -11.20 5.43
CA CYS A 22 3.60 -10.34 6.21
C CYS A 22 2.83 -11.16 7.25
N PRO A 23 2.44 -10.56 8.38
CA PRO A 23 1.27 -10.97 9.15
C PRO A 23 0.01 -11.02 8.26
N ARG A 24 -0.89 -11.95 8.55
CA ARG A 24 -2.08 -12.23 7.73
C ARG A 24 -2.99 -11.01 7.53
N ASP A 25 -3.10 -10.14 8.53
CA ASP A 25 -3.90 -8.91 8.48
C ASP A 25 -3.18 -7.75 7.76
N GLN A 26 -1.85 -7.80 7.64
CA GLN A 26 -1.06 -6.80 6.91
C GLN A 26 -1.06 -7.06 5.40
N ALA A 27 -1.05 -8.32 4.95
CA ALA A 27 -0.96 -8.66 3.53
C ALA A 27 -2.02 -7.94 2.65
N PRO A 28 -3.32 -7.90 3.00
CA PRO A 28 -4.32 -7.17 2.21
C PRO A 28 -4.07 -5.65 2.18
N ARG A 29 -3.59 -5.07 3.28
CA ARG A 29 -3.23 -3.64 3.34
C ARG A 29 -2.03 -3.35 2.44
N CYS A 30 -1.01 -4.21 2.47
CA CYS A 30 0.16 -4.10 1.62
C CYS A 30 -0.22 -4.17 0.13
N LEU A 31 -1.02 -5.16 -0.29
CA LEU A 31 -1.50 -5.27 -1.67
C LEU A 31 -2.26 -4.04 -2.13
N ARG A 32 -3.15 -3.49 -1.30
CA ARG A 32 -3.89 -2.27 -1.63
C ARG A 32 -2.96 -1.08 -1.82
N ALA A 33 -2.01 -0.89 -0.90
CA ALA A 33 -1.06 0.20 -0.99
C ALA A 33 -0.13 0.05 -2.22
N TYR A 34 0.28 -1.18 -2.55
CA TYR A 34 1.02 -1.53 -3.76
C TYR A 34 0.22 -1.18 -5.02
N ALA A 35 -1.04 -1.62 -5.14
CA ALA A 35 -1.92 -1.30 -6.25
C ALA A 35 -2.12 0.22 -6.41
N GLY A 36 -2.14 0.96 -5.30
CA GLY A 36 -2.20 2.42 -5.30
C GLY A 36 -1.01 3.13 -5.97
N LEU A 37 0.12 2.45 -6.16
CA LEU A 37 1.28 2.99 -6.88
C LEU A 37 1.12 2.97 -8.40
N VAL A 38 0.18 2.19 -8.94
CA VAL A 38 -0.10 2.15 -10.37
C VAL A 38 -0.58 3.52 -10.85
N GLY A 39 -0.04 3.96 -12.00
CA GLY A 39 -0.30 5.29 -12.55
C GLY A 39 0.49 6.41 -11.87
N THR A 40 1.50 6.07 -11.06
CA THR A 40 2.43 7.04 -10.44
C THR A 40 3.83 6.94 -11.04
N ALA A 41 4.73 7.87 -10.69
CA ALA A 41 6.12 7.85 -11.16
C ALA A 41 6.95 6.66 -10.63
N VAL A 42 6.45 5.92 -9.63
CA VAL A 42 7.08 4.70 -9.09
C VAL A 42 6.11 3.54 -9.33
N THR A 43 5.45 3.51 -10.49
CA THR A 43 4.64 2.35 -10.88
C THR A 43 5.55 1.13 -11.00
N PRO A 44 5.38 0.10 -10.16
CA PRO A 44 6.15 -1.12 -10.25
C PRO A 44 5.59 -2.04 -11.34
N ASN A 45 6.43 -2.94 -11.86
CA ASN A 45 6.03 -4.06 -12.70
C ASN A 45 6.81 -5.31 -12.32
N TYR A 46 6.32 -6.48 -12.72
CA TYR A 46 7.02 -7.75 -12.54
C TYR A 46 8.42 -7.71 -13.19
N VAL A 47 9.42 -8.21 -12.47
CA VAL A 47 10.80 -8.26 -12.97
C VAL A 47 11.05 -9.50 -13.82
N ASP A 48 10.28 -10.55 -13.59
CA ASP A 48 10.31 -11.82 -14.31
C ASP A 48 8.92 -12.47 -14.30
N ASN A 49 8.77 -13.60 -14.98
CA ASN A 49 7.50 -14.31 -15.14
C ASN A 49 7.36 -15.53 -14.20
N VAL A 50 8.28 -15.71 -13.25
CA VAL A 50 8.35 -16.89 -12.39
C VAL A 50 8.25 -16.56 -10.90
N SER A 51 8.53 -15.32 -10.53
CA SER A 51 8.50 -14.84 -9.14
C SER A 51 7.48 -13.71 -8.98
N ALA A 52 7.08 -13.47 -7.73
CA ALA A 52 6.25 -12.33 -7.35
C ALA A 52 7.03 -11.01 -7.24
N ARG A 53 8.31 -11.00 -7.63
CA ARG A 53 9.17 -9.82 -7.47
C ARG A 53 8.78 -8.73 -8.46
N VAL A 54 8.73 -7.51 -7.95
CA VAL A 54 8.35 -6.33 -8.71
C VAL A 54 9.39 -5.23 -8.52
N ALA A 55 9.49 -4.33 -9.50
CA ALA A 55 10.37 -3.16 -9.41
C ALA A 55 9.77 -1.97 -10.16
N PRO A 56 9.95 -0.74 -9.65
CA PRO A 56 9.76 0.45 -10.47
C PRO A 56 10.77 0.49 -11.62
N TRP A 57 10.43 1.21 -12.69
CA TRP A 57 11.30 1.38 -13.85
C TRP A 57 12.48 2.34 -13.57
N CYS A 58 13.43 1.88 -12.75
CA CYS A 58 14.65 2.59 -12.40
C CYS A 58 15.81 1.65 -12.01
N HIS A 59 17.04 2.14 -12.11
CA HIS A 59 18.26 1.43 -11.70
C HIS A 59 19.24 2.38 -11.01
N CYS A 60 20.18 1.81 -10.23
CA CYS A 60 21.15 2.58 -9.43
C CYS A 60 22.55 2.65 -10.05
N GLY A 61 22.63 2.55 -11.38
CA GLY A 61 23.91 2.46 -12.09
C GLY A 61 24.73 3.76 -12.06
N VAL A 62 24.06 4.91 -11.96
CA VAL A 62 24.67 6.25 -11.99
C VAL A 62 24.41 7.05 -10.70
N SER A 63 24.08 6.36 -9.60
CA SER A 63 23.71 7.02 -8.33
C SER A 63 24.88 7.61 -7.56
N GLY A 64 26.13 7.29 -7.94
CA GLY A 64 27.34 7.74 -7.25
C GLY A 64 27.30 7.41 -5.75
N ASN A 65 27.55 8.42 -4.92
CA ASN A 65 27.57 8.27 -3.46
C ASN A 65 26.21 7.89 -2.85
N ARG A 66 25.10 8.04 -3.59
CA ARG A 66 23.76 7.65 -3.13
C ARG A 66 23.34 6.25 -3.60
N ARG A 67 24.29 5.45 -4.08
CA ARG A 67 24.00 4.09 -4.58
C ARG A 67 23.34 3.22 -3.52
N GLU A 68 23.81 3.26 -2.28
CA GLU A 68 23.20 2.48 -1.19
C GLU A 68 21.75 2.89 -0.95
N GLU A 69 21.47 4.18 -0.82
CA GLU A 69 20.11 4.70 -0.63
C GLU A 69 19.19 4.37 -1.80
N CYS A 70 19.71 4.41 -3.03
CA CYS A 70 18.98 3.99 -4.22
C CYS A 70 18.65 2.49 -4.18
N GLU A 71 19.62 1.64 -3.84
CA GLU A 71 19.41 0.19 -3.75
C GLU A 71 18.49 -0.15 -2.58
N ALA A 72 18.52 0.59 -1.47
CA ALA A 72 17.58 0.47 -0.36
C ALA A 72 16.16 0.80 -0.81
N PHE A 73 15.96 1.90 -1.55
CA PHE A 73 14.67 2.26 -2.14
C PHE A 73 14.15 1.18 -3.10
N ARG A 74 14.98 0.69 -4.03
CA ARG A 74 14.60 -0.43 -4.92
C ARG A 74 14.29 -1.69 -4.12
N GLY A 75 15.02 -1.92 -3.03
CA GLY A 75 14.84 -3.03 -2.10
C GLY A 75 13.45 -3.10 -1.48
N LEU A 76 12.78 -1.95 -1.29
CA LEU A 76 11.39 -1.89 -0.81
C LEU A 76 10.42 -2.69 -1.71
N PHE A 77 10.77 -2.88 -2.98
CA PHE A 77 10.00 -3.62 -3.98
C PHE A 77 10.62 -5.00 -4.25
N THR A 78 11.92 -5.05 -4.54
CA THR A 78 12.58 -6.26 -5.05
C THR A 78 13.00 -7.27 -3.97
N ARG A 79 13.05 -6.83 -2.70
CA ARG A 79 13.55 -7.62 -1.56
C ARG A 79 12.60 -7.48 -0.38
N ASN A 80 11.31 -7.50 -0.65
CA ASN A 80 10.26 -7.34 0.35
C ASN A 80 9.41 -8.61 0.41
N HIS A 81 9.78 -9.50 1.33
CA HIS A 81 9.07 -10.78 1.52
C HIS A 81 7.60 -10.60 1.88
N CYS A 82 7.25 -9.50 2.54
CA CYS A 82 5.85 -9.16 2.80
C CYS A 82 5.11 -8.90 1.48
N LEU A 83 5.64 -8.03 0.60
CA LEU A 83 5.05 -7.79 -0.70
C LEU A 83 4.98 -9.06 -1.56
N ASP A 84 6.08 -9.81 -1.64
CA ASP A 84 6.16 -11.06 -2.42
C ASP A 84 5.12 -12.09 -1.95
N GLY A 85 5.01 -12.28 -0.64
CA GLY A 85 4.03 -13.20 -0.04
C GLY A 85 2.59 -12.75 -0.23
N ALA A 86 2.34 -11.43 -0.19
CA ALA A 86 1.01 -10.89 -0.41
C ALA A 86 0.56 -11.08 -1.87
N ILE A 87 1.45 -10.82 -2.84
CA ILE A 87 1.18 -11.09 -4.27
C ILE A 87 0.93 -12.59 -4.50
N GLN A 88 1.79 -13.47 -3.97
CA GLN A 88 1.62 -14.91 -4.11
C GLN A 88 0.30 -15.42 -3.53
N ALA A 89 -0.09 -14.92 -2.35
CA ALA A 89 -1.36 -15.27 -1.73
C ALA A 89 -2.54 -14.84 -2.62
N PHE A 90 -2.48 -13.64 -3.21
CA PHE A 90 -3.50 -13.16 -4.13
C PHE A 90 -3.59 -14.01 -5.40
N ASP A 91 -2.46 -14.28 -6.04
CA ASP A 91 -2.39 -15.09 -7.26
C ASP A 91 -2.89 -16.52 -7.03
N SER A 92 -2.67 -17.08 -5.83
CA SER A 92 -3.18 -18.42 -5.48
C SER A 92 -4.70 -18.49 -5.37
N VAL A 93 -5.36 -17.36 -5.04
CA VAL A 93 -6.82 -17.27 -4.86
C VAL A 93 -7.51 -16.81 -6.14
N TRP A 94 -6.82 -16.09 -7.01
CA TRP A 94 -7.36 -15.53 -8.25
C TRP A 94 -8.06 -16.55 -9.19
N PRO A 95 -7.53 -17.77 -9.41
CA PRO A 95 -8.22 -18.79 -10.20
C PRO A 95 -9.59 -19.19 -9.65
N LEU A 96 -9.73 -19.20 -8.31
CA LEU A 96 -11.00 -19.51 -7.64
C LEU A 96 -12.00 -18.36 -7.80
N VAL A 97 -11.53 -17.12 -7.71
CA VAL A 97 -12.34 -15.91 -7.94
C VAL A 97 -12.86 -15.86 -9.37
N LEU A 98 -12.06 -16.25 -10.35
CA LEU A 98 -12.48 -16.28 -11.76
C LEU A 98 -13.45 -17.42 -12.09
N GLN A 99 -13.46 -18.50 -11.30
CA GLN A 99 -14.40 -19.61 -11.48
C GLN A 99 -15.80 -19.29 -10.92
N ASP A 100 -15.93 -18.35 -9.98
CA ASP A 100 -17.20 -17.91 -9.42
C ASP A 100 -17.72 -16.69 -10.23
N GLN A 101 -18.81 -16.88 -10.98
CA GLN A 101 -19.54 -15.83 -11.73
C GLN A 101 -19.89 -14.60 -10.84
N PRO A 102 -20.23 -13.43 -11.43
CA PRO A 102 -19.75 -12.06 -11.14
C PRO A 102 -20.16 -11.42 -9.79
N ASN A 103 -20.68 -12.21 -8.85
CA ASN A 103 -21.05 -11.74 -7.51
C ASN A 103 -19.83 -11.67 -6.56
N SER A 104 -18.80 -12.50 -6.75
CA SER A 104 -17.60 -12.50 -5.89
C SER A 104 -16.68 -11.30 -6.14
N LEU A 105 -16.62 -10.78 -7.38
CA LEU A 105 -15.84 -9.59 -7.72
C LEU A 105 -16.40 -8.33 -7.03
N GLN A 106 -17.73 -8.25 -6.87
CA GLN A 106 -18.37 -7.23 -6.07
C GLN A 106 -17.92 -7.35 -4.60
N ASP A 107 -17.90 -8.54 -4.00
CA ASP A 107 -17.47 -8.67 -2.59
C ASP A 107 -15.99 -8.34 -2.36
N LEU A 108 -15.12 -8.57 -3.34
CA LEU A 108 -13.72 -8.15 -3.28
C LEU A 108 -13.58 -6.63 -3.47
N GLU A 109 -14.32 -6.03 -4.41
CA GLU A 109 -14.40 -4.57 -4.55
C GLU A 109 -14.97 -3.92 -3.28
N HIS A 110 -16.04 -4.46 -2.69
CA HIS A 110 -16.61 -4.00 -1.44
C HIS A 110 -15.65 -4.23 -0.26
N SER A 111 -14.85 -5.31 -0.24
CA SER A 111 -13.81 -5.49 0.79
C SER A 111 -12.63 -4.53 0.63
N LEU A 112 -12.30 -4.14 -0.61
CA LEU A 112 -11.30 -3.13 -0.91
C LEU A 112 -11.79 -1.70 -0.65
N LEU A 113 -13.08 -1.43 -0.89
CA LEU A 113 -13.75 -0.14 -0.70
C LEU A 113 -14.24 0.08 0.75
N GLN A 114 -14.74 -0.93 1.46
CA GLN A 114 -15.24 -0.79 2.84
C GLN A 114 -14.11 -0.65 3.86
N VAL A 115 -12.92 -1.19 3.61
CA VAL A 115 -11.76 -0.90 4.47
C VAL A 115 -11.18 0.49 4.15
N SER A 116 -11.56 1.12 3.04
CA SER A 116 -11.34 2.57 2.85
C SER A 116 -12.30 3.43 3.68
N SER A 117 -13.40 2.87 4.21
CA SER A 117 -14.38 3.56 5.06
C SER A 117 -14.26 3.21 6.54
N ALA A 118 -13.17 2.56 6.96
CA ALA A 118 -12.75 2.54 8.36
C ALA A 118 -11.89 3.77 8.71
N ASP A 119 -12.10 4.89 8.02
CA ASP A 119 -12.04 6.20 8.65
C ASP A 119 -13.46 6.49 9.13
N ARG A 120 -13.62 6.71 10.43
CA ARG A 120 -14.89 7.21 11.00
C ARG A 120 -15.32 8.41 10.14
N PRO A 121 -16.63 8.61 9.87
CA PRO A 121 -17.05 9.91 9.36
C PRO A 121 -16.61 10.93 10.41
N LEU A 122 -15.62 11.75 10.08
CA LEU A 122 -15.48 13.04 10.75
C LEU A 122 -16.60 13.90 10.20
N GLU A 123 -17.80 13.57 10.66
CA GLU A 123 -18.98 14.37 10.51
C GLU A 123 -18.70 15.66 11.30
N GLY A 124 -18.44 16.75 10.57
CA GLY A 124 -18.39 18.08 11.17
C GLY A 124 -17.22 18.96 10.77
N CYS A 125 -17.10 19.33 9.49
CA CYS A 125 -16.80 20.73 9.19
C CYS A 125 -18.07 21.57 9.38
N SER A 126 -18.59 21.60 10.62
CA SER A 126 -19.65 22.54 10.97
C SER A 126 -19.00 23.86 11.36
N VAL A 127 -19.41 24.95 10.73
CA VAL A 127 -18.93 26.32 10.99
C VAL A 127 -19.10 26.71 12.47
N LEU A 128 -20.02 26.03 13.18
CA LEU A 128 -20.22 26.12 14.63
C LEU A 128 -18.98 25.76 15.46
N THR A 129 -18.16 24.80 15.00
CA THR A 129 -16.94 24.40 15.73
C THR A 129 -15.85 25.46 15.64
N LEU A 130 -15.76 26.18 14.50
CA LEU A 130 -14.86 27.33 14.37
C LEU A 130 -15.31 28.51 15.24
N LEU A 131 -16.62 28.74 15.34
CA LEU A 131 -17.18 29.82 16.18
C LEU A 131 -16.94 29.57 17.68
N LEU A 132 -17.01 28.33 18.14
CA LEU A 132 -16.67 27.95 19.52
C LEU A 132 -15.18 28.14 19.83
N VAL A 133 -14.29 27.86 18.87
CA VAL A 133 -12.84 28.05 19.04
C VAL A 133 -12.47 29.53 19.07
N LEU A 134 -13.12 30.38 18.27
CA LEU A 134 -12.90 31.83 18.28
C LEU A 134 -13.51 32.51 19.53
N ALA A 135 -14.57 31.94 20.11
CA ALA A 135 -15.18 32.45 21.33
C ALA A 135 -14.41 32.07 22.62
N LEU A 136 -13.48 31.10 22.56
CA LEU A 136 -12.71 30.62 23.71
C LEU A 136 -11.28 31.15 23.80
N GLN A 137 -10.88 32.12 22.96
CA GLN A 137 -9.57 32.76 23.14
C GLN A 137 -9.62 33.72 24.35
N PRO A 138 -8.87 33.46 25.44
CA PRO A 138 -8.70 34.46 26.48
C PRO A 138 -7.85 35.60 25.92
N GLN A 139 -8.36 36.82 26.03
CA GLN A 139 -7.65 38.05 25.71
C GLN A 139 -6.37 38.11 26.56
N LEU A 140 -5.21 38.12 25.90
CA LEU A 140 -3.98 38.67 26.45
C LEU A 140 -3.34 39.57 25.39
#